data_AF-A0A2H0V8F6-F1
#
_entry.id   AF-A0A2H0V8F6-F1
#
_cell.length_a   1.000
_cell.length_b   1.000
_cell.length_c   1.000
_cell.angle_alpha   90.00
_cell.angle_beta   90.00
_cell.angle_gamma   90.00
#
_symmetry.space_group_name_H-M   'P 1'
#
loop_
_entity.id
_entity.type
_entity.pdbx_description
1 polymer ?
#
loop_
_entity_poly.entity_id
_entity_poly.type
_entity_poly.pdbx_seq_one_letter_code
_entity_poly.pdbx_strand_id
1 'polypeptide(L)'
;MNENSFFNNLDKDLVIEQHKQNTEIILKNPGKVRIQEKDFTDIFSDESINRDLAMVERFEEKFENQLEHLSRADIEKIHDGEKRSEILEIMIASDGERYQWMGKNTRSNLTSRFDDIVNGVDVIYEFMGDNEVANEDNIDRIALGIDASRNSDVYALEKKLEKNVKKIMNLDKQKLPEVKYFQSAINKDFRGKLTTIIPVIIGLDSDHVNELMQLCAVARTLSDPKVFENLKNLDLDPEKRQTKLTEQLLKHPAQVVFYRQVVTQLNYYLKLLKDKNDPNSELHRNEINSILNKVQKIKEEKKDISITNYSNDKVLETIERITT
;
A
#
# COMPACT_ATOMS: atom_id res chain seq x y z
N MET A 1 3.62 -29.29 18.86
CA MET A 1 4.91 -28.97 18.18
C MET A 1 4.76 -27.60 17.55
N ASN A 2 5.57 -26.63 17.98
CA ASN A 2 5.59 -25.29 17.40
C ASN A 2 6.23 -25.37 16.00
N GLU A 3 5.45 -25.19 14.94
CA GLU A 3 5.97 -25.12 13.56
C GLU A 3 6.93 -23.92 13.35
N ASN A 4 6.94 -22.95 14.26
CA ASN A 4 7.92 -21.87 14.31
C ASN A 4 9.36 -22.34 14.63
N SER A 5 9.59 -23.62 14.96
CA SER A 5 10.94 -24.14 15.23
C SER A 5 11.63 -24.78 14.02
N PHE A 6 11.01 -24.81 12.83
CA PHE A 6 11.62 -25.47 11.68
C PHE A 6 12.74 -24.66 11.01
N PHE A 7 12.78 -23.33 11.23
CA PHE A 7 13.60 -22.43 10.43
C PHE A 7 14.81 -21.81 11.16
N ASN A 8 14.96 -22.04 12.47
CA ASN A 8 16.04 -21.43 13.25
C ASN A 8 17.45 -22.02 12.98
N ASN A 9 17.58 -22.97 12.04
CA ASN A 9 18.85 -23.63 11.68
C ASN A 9 19.05 -23.76 10.15
N LEU A 10 18.47 -22.87 9.34
CA LEU A 10 18.72 -22.88 7.89
C LEU A 10 20.01 -22.15 7.54
N ASP A 11 20.74 -22.74 6.59
CA ASP A 11 21.90 -22.13 5.95
C ASP A 11 21.52 -20.75 5.39
N LYS A 12 22.37 -19.74 5.61
CA LYS A 12 22.13 -18.36 5.17
C LYS A 12 21.93 -18.30 3.65
N ASP A 13 22.65 -19.14 2.91
CA ASP A 13 22.54 -19.18 1.45
C ASP A 13 21.17 -19.71 0.99
N LEU A 14 20.59 -20.65 1.74
CA LEU A 14 19.26 -21.19 1.46
C LEU A 14 18.14 -20.19 1.80
N VAL A 15 18.32 -19.39 2.86
CA VAL A 15 17.39 -18.29 3.20
C VAL A 15 17.41 -17.21 2.13
N ILE A 16 18.59 -16.84 1.63
CA ILE A 16 18.76 -15.85 0.55
C ILE A 16 18.08 -16.34 -0.74
N GLU A 17 18.27 -17.61 -1.09
CA GLU A 17 17.68 -18.18 -2.29
C GLU A 17 16.14 -18.24 -2.20
N GLN A 18 15.60 -18.66 -1.05
CA GLN A 18 14.16 -18.65 -0.82
C GLN A 18 13.57 -17.23 -0.91
N HIS A 19 14.29 -16.23 -0.38
CA HIS A 19 13.86 -14.84 -0.46
C HIS A 19 13.74 -14.37 -1.91
N LYS A 20 14.76 -14.64 -2.74
CA LYS A 20 14.74 -14.31 -4.19
C LYS A 20 13.58 -14.98 -4.91
N GLN A 21 13.35 -16.27 -4.65
CA GLN A 21 12.24 -17.01 -5.25
C GLN A 21 10.88 -16.42 -4.86
N ASN A 22 10.67 -16.09 -3.58
CA ASN A 22 9.44 -15.47 -3.10
C ASN A 22 9.19 -14.12 -3.79
N THR A 23 10.23 -13.31 -3.94
CA THR A 23 10.13 -12.05 -4.67
C THR A 23 9.69 -12.26 -6.11
N GLU A 24 10.32 -13.18 -6.84
CA GLU A 24 9.95 -13.45 -8.24
C GLU A 24 8.50 -13.94 -8.37
N ILE A 25 8.04 -14.78 -7.44
CA ILE A 25 6.66 -15.30 -7.42
C ILE A 25 5.65 -14.15 -7.35
N ILE A 26 5.92 -13.16 -6.50
CA ILE A 26 5.03 -12.00 -6.31
C ILE A 26 5.08 -11.08 -7.52
N LEU A 27 6.28 -10.73 -8.00
CA LEU A 27 6.45 -9.83 -9.16
C LEU A 27 5.86 -10.42 -10.45
N LYS A 28 5.96 -11.74 -10.65
CA LYS A 28 5.37 -12.42 -11.82
C LYS A 28 3.84 -12.51 -11.74
N ASN A 29 3.26 -12.46 -10.53
CA ASN A 29 1.83 -12.58 -10.29
C ASN A 29 1.33 -11.45 -9.37
N PRO A 30 1.33 -10.19 -9.85
CA PRO A 30 1.00 -9.04 -9.02
C PRO A 30 -0.48 -8.99 -8.62
N GLY A 31 -1.35 -9.75 -9.30
CA GLY A 31 -2.78 -9.85 -8.99
C GLY A 31 -3.61 -8.62 -9.39
N LYS A 32 -2.97 -7.45 -9.54
CA LYS A 32 -3.57 -6.23 -10.08
C LYS A 32 -2.64 -5.62 -11.14
N VAL A 33 -3.26 -4.93 -12.10
CA VAL A 33 -2.54 -4.25 -13.19
C VAL A 33 -2.53 -2.76 -12.89
N ARG A 34 -1.38 -2.12 -13.10
CA ARG A 34 -1.22 -0.69 -12.95
C ARG A 34 -1.99 0.05 -14.04
N ILE A 35 -2.73 1.10 -13.67
CA ILE A 35 -3.41 1.98 -14.62
C ILE A 35 -2.39 2.57 -15.59
N GLN A 36 -2.71 2.59 -16.89
CA GLN A 36 -1.89 3.23 -17.92
C GLN A 36 -2.48 4.59 -18.29
N GLU A 37 -1.64 5.63 -18.36
CA GLU A 37 -2.06 6.99 -18.70
C GLU A 37 -2.71 7.05 -20.09
N LYS A 38 -2.18 6.25 -21.03
CA LYS A 38 -2.66 6.14 -22.41
C LYS A 38 -4.05 5.52 -22.52
N ASP A 39 -4.55 4.85 -21.49
CA ASP A 39 -5.92 4.36 -21.54
C ASP A 39 -6.90 5.55 -21.55
N PHE A 40 -6.50 6.74 -21.08
CA PHE A 40 -7.36 7.91 -20.83
C PHE A 40 -7.37 8.95 -21.97
N THR A 41 -6.99 8.55 -23.18
CA THR A 41 -6.99 9.44 -24.37
C THR A 41 -8.37 9.98 -24.74
N ASP A 42 -9.43 9.32 -24.26
CA ASP A 42 -10.84 9.74 -24.37
C ASP A 42 -11.20 10.89 -23.41
N ILE A 43 -10.43 11.08 -22.34
CA ILE A 43 -10.68 12.08 -21.28
C ILE A 43 -9.65 13.22 -21.33
N PHE A 44 -8.38 12.89 -21.58
CA PHE A 44 -7.28 13.85 -21.63
C PHE A 44 -6.65 13.90 -23.01
N SER A 45 -6.24 15.09 -23.45
CA SER A 45 -5.57 15.25 -24.74
C SER A 45 -4.19 14.57 -24.75
N ASP A 46 -3.75 14.14 -25.93
CA ASP A 46 -2.43 13.54 -26.12
C ASP A 46 -1.31 14.46 -25.65
N GLU A 47 -1.43 15.78 -25.83
CA GLU A 47 -0.44 16.75 -25.33
C GLU A 47 -0.41 16.83 -23.80
N SER A 48 -1.53 16.58 -23.12
CA SER A 48 -1.59 16.48 -21.66
C SER A 48 -0.89 15.21 -21.19
N ILE A 49 -1.20 14.07 -21.80
CA ILE A 49 -0.60 12.77 -21.45
C ILE A 49 0.90 12.76 -21.72
N ASN A 50 1.34 13.25 -22.88
CA ASN A 50 2.77 13.27 -23.23
C ASN A 50 3.58 14.20 -22.32
N ARG A 51 3.00 15.30 -21.82
CA ARG A 51 3.67 16.17 -20.83
C ARG A 51 3.87 15.47 -19.49
N ASP A 52 2.89 14.67 -19.08
CA ASP A 52 2.94 13.90 -17.84
C ASP A 52 3.95 12.76 -17.93
N LEU A 53 3.98 12.02 -19.05
CA LEU A 53 4.98 10.99 -19.31
C LEU A 53 6.40 11.58 -19.33
N ALA A 54 6.60 12.73 -19.98
CA ALA A 54 7.88 13.43 -19.95
C ALA A 54 8.28 13.92 -18.54
N MET A 55 7.30 14.17 -17.66
CA MET A 55 7.57 14.51 -16.27
C MET A 55 8.05 13.29 -15.49
N VAL A 56 7.42 12.13 -15.70
CA VAL A 56 7.85 10.84 -15.14
C VAL A 56 9.30 10.55 -15.52
N GLU A 57 9.62 10.60 -16.82
CA GLU A 57 10.98 10.36 -17.34
C GLU A 57 12.02 11.28 -16.68
N ARG A 58 11.71 12.57 -16.49
CA ARG A 58 12.61 13.51 -15.82
C ARG A 58 12.85 13.19 -14.34
N PHE A 59 11.84 12.68 -13.64
CA PHE A 59 12.00 12.28 -12.24
C PHE A 59 12.82 11.00 -12.12
N GLU A 60 12.63 10.05 -13.02
CA GLU A 60 13.45 8.83 -13.13
C GLU A 60 14.91 9.17 -13.44
N GLU A 61 15.17 10.01 -14.45
CA GLU A 61 16.52 10.45 -14.81
C GLU A 61 17.19 11.20 -13.63
N LYS A 62 16.44 12.04 -12.91
CA LYS A 62 16.97 12.72 -11.71
C LYS A 62 17.33 11.72 -10.62
N PHE A 63 16.57 10.64 -10.47
CA PHE A 63 16.87 9.59 -9.51
C PHE A 63 18.13 8.81 -9.92
N GLU A 64 18.22 8.39 -11.19
CA GLU A 64 19.42 7.73 -11.73
C GLU A 64 20.68 8.58 -11.54
N ASN A 65 20.60 9.87 -11.85
CA ASN A 65 21.71 10.82 -11.64
C ASN A 65 22.13 10.95 -10.15
N GLN A 66 21.20 10.76 -9.20
CA GLN A 66 21.55 10.73 -7.78
C GLN A 66 22.33 9.47 -7.38
N LEU A 67 22.15 8.37 -8.12
CA LEU A 67 22.85 7.11 -7.88
C LEU A 67 24.29 7.12 -8.42
N GLU A 68 24.58 7.91 -9.46
CA GLU A 68 25.90 7.93 -10.12
C GLU A 68 27.08 8.25 -9.19
N HIS A 69 26.83 8.99 -8.10
CA HIS A 69 27.86 9.40 -7.14
C HIS A 69 27.94 8.48 -5.91
N LEU A 70 27.13 7.43 -5.84
CA LEU A 70 27.07 6.52 -4.71
C LEU A 70 28.01 5.34 -4.89
N SER A 71 28.40 4.73 -3.76
CA SER A 71 29.15 3.48 -3.81
C SER A 71 28.25 2.35 -4.34
N ARG A 72 28.85 1.32 -4.95
CA ARG A 72 28.12 0.13 -5.39
C ARG A 72 27.28 -0.50 -4.26
N ALA A 73 27.82 -0.53 -3.04
CA ALA A 73 27.12 -1.07 -1.88
C ALA A 73 25.89 -0.23 -1.49
N ASP A 74 25.91 1.08 -1.69
CA ASP A 74 24.78 1.96 -1.42
C ASP A 74 23.71 1.86 -2.52
N ILE A 75 24.13 1.75 -3.79
CA ILE A 75 23.24 1.47 -4.92
C ILE A 75 22.50 0.15 -4.72
N GLU A 76 23.21 -0.91 -4.33
CA GLU A 76 22.60 -2.22 -4.05
C GLU A 76 21.58 -2.15 -2.89
N LYS A 77 21.85 -1.36 -1.84
CA LYS A 77 20.89 -1.15 -0.74
C LYS A 77 19.64 -0.40 -1.20
N ILE A 78 19.80 0.62 -2.04
CA ILE A 78 18.67 1.40 -2.58
C ILE A 78 17.79 0.49 -3.41
N HIS A 79 18.35 -0.24 -4.38
CA HIS A 79 17.57 -1.17 -5.19
C HIS A 79 16.89 -2.28 -4.38
N ASP A 80 17.53 -2.79 -3.32
CA ASP A 80 16.92 -3.75 -2.39
C ASP A 80 15.71 -3.12 -1.66
N GLY A 81 15.81 -1.85 -1.25
CA GLY A 81 14.71 -1.10 -0.64
C GLY A 81 13.55 -0.82 -1.60
N GLU A 82 13.86 -0.41 -2.84
CA GLU A 82 12.87 -0.18 -3.90
C GLU A 82 12.10 -1.47 -4.21
N LYS A 83 12.82 -2.58 -4.39
CA LYS A 83 12.22 -3.88 -4.67
C LYS A 83 11.32 -4.37 -3.54
N ARG A 84 11.71 -4.14 -2.27
CA ARG A 84 10.83 -4.44 -1.13
C ARG A 84 9.59 -3.55 -1.11
N SER A 85 9.74 -2.27 -1.43
CA SER A 85 8.61 -1.33 -1.48
C SER A 85 7.63 -1.72 -2.58
N GLU A 86 8.11 -2.09 -3.77
CA GLU A 86 7.28 -2.60 -4.88
C GLU A 86 6.54 -3.89 -4.49
N ILE A 87 7.22 -4.83 -3.83
CA ILE A 87 6.58 -6.06 -3.33
C ILE A 87 5.49 -5.73 -2.30
N LEU A 88 5.78 -4.81 -1.37
CA LEU A 88 4.83 -4.39 -0.36
C LEU A 88 3.61 -3.69 -0.99
N GLU A 89 3.82 -2.86 -2.02
CA GLU A 89 2.77 -2.24 -2.81
C GLU A 89 1.86 -3.31 -3.43
N ILE A 90 2.44 -4.30 -4.12
CA ILE A 90 1.70 -5.41 -4.71
C ILE A 90 0.90 -6.16 -3.65
N MET A 91 1.52 -6.51 -2.51
CA MET A 91 0.84 -7.24 -1.44
C MET A 91 -0.30 -6.42 -0.84
N ILE A 92 -0.09 -5.14 -0.54
CA ILE A 92 -1.14 -4.28 0.00
C ILE A 92 -2.27 -4.13 -1.00
N ALA A 93 -1.98 -3.92 -2.28
CA ALA A 93 -3.01 -3.76 -3.30
C ALA A 93 -3.78 -5.07 -3.53
N SER A 94 -3.10 -6.18 -3.83
CA SER A 94 -3.77 -7.43 -4.21
C SER A 94 -4.20 -8.27 -3.01
N ASP A 95 -3.26 -8.54 -2.10
CA ASP A 95 -3.49 -9.44 -0.96
C ASP A 95 -4.29 -8.73 0.12
N GLY A 96 -4.09 -7.42 0.32
CA GLY A 96 -4.89 -6.61 1.23
C GLY A 96 -6.38 -6.61 0.90
N GLU A 97 -6.74 -6.55 -0.39
CA GLU A 97 -8.12 -6.74 -0.83
C GLU A 97 -8.59 -8.18 -0.66
N ARG A 98 -7.81 -9.16 -1.15
CA ARG A 98 -8.16 -10.60 -1.12
C ARG A 98 -8.41 -11.11 0.30
N TYR A 99 -7.57 -10.70 1.24
CA TYR A 99 -7.61 -11.10 2.64
C TYR A 99 -8.21 -10.01 3.55
N GLN A 100 -8.92 -9.05 2.96
CA GLN A 100 -9.76 -8.09 3.69
C GLN A 100 -9.02 -7.36 4.82
N TRP A 101 -7.77 -6.95 4.58
CA TRP A 101 -6.94 -6.22 5.54
C TRP A 101 -7.53 -4.85 5.86
N MET A 102 -8.14 -4.21 4.86
CA MET A 102 -8.86 -2.94 5.00
C MET A 102 -10.38 -3.13 5.03
N GLY A 103 -10.87 -4.31 5.43
CA GLY A 103 -12.30 -4.64 5.51
C GLY A 103 -12.87 -5.32 4.26
N LYS A 104 -14.01 -5.99 4.43
CA LYS A 104 -14.67 -6.81 3.38
C LYS A 104 -15.25 -6.00 2.20
N ASN A 105 -15.64 -4.76 2.47
CA ASN A 105 -16.32 -3.86 1.54
C ASN A 105 -15.36 -2.86 0.88
N THR A 106 -14.10 -3.26 0.78
CA THR A 106 -13.01 -2.39 0.34
C THR A 106 -12.41 -2.94 -0.94
N ARG A 107 -12.09 -2.05 -1.88
CA ARG A 107 -11.40 -2.37 -3.14
C ARG A 107 -10.21 -1.47 -3.31
N SER A 108 -9.14 -1.99 -3.91
CA SER A 108 -7.93 -1.23 -4.19
C SER A 108 -7.70 -1.05 -5.69
N ASN A 109 -7.05 0.05 -6.06
CA ASN A 109 -6.49 0.25 -7.39
C ASN A 109 -5.04 0.72 -7.29
N LEU A 110 -4.17 0.11 -8.08
CA LEU A 110 -2.83 0.64 -8.32
C LEU A 110 -2.97 1.90 -9.20
N THR A 111 -2.28 2.96 -8.82
CA THR A 111 -2.30 4.23 -9.55
C THR A 111 -1.38 4.20 -10.77
N SER A 112 -1.55 5.16 -11.68
CA SER A 112 -0.66 5.35 -12.82
C SER A 112 0.79 5.65 -12.40
N ARG A 113 1.77 5.51 -13.31
CA ARG A 113 3.16 5.88 -13.05
C ARG A 113 3.30 7.36 -12.74
N PHE A 114 2.51 8.20 -13.43
CA PHE A 114 2.43 9.62 -13.14
C PHE A 114 1.97 9.89 -11.70
N ASP A 115 0.88 9.24 -11.26
CA ASP A 115 0.32 9.48 -9.93
C ASP A 115 1.19 8.90 -8.80
N ASP A 116 1.84 7.77 -9.04
CA ASP A 116 2.89 7.20 -8.20
C ASP A 116 4.07 8.18 -8.04
N ILE A 117 4.76 8.52 -9.13
CA ILE A 117 6.02 9.28 -9.05
C ILE A 117 5.79 10.76 -8.70
N VAL A 118 4.83 11.40 -9.37
CA VAL A 118 4.62 12.85 -9.25
C VAL A 118 3.77 13.14 -8.02
N ASN A 119 2.62 12.46 -7.91
CA ASN A 119 1.67 12.70 -6.83
C ASN A 119 2.03 11.93 -5.54
N GLY A 120 2.84 10.88 -5.60
CA GLY A 120 3.26 10.10 -4.43
C GLY A 120 2.11 9.27 -3.87
N VAL A 121 1.31 8.68 -4.74
CA VAL A 121 0.17 7.83 -4.38
C VAL A 121 0.33 6.52 -5.14
N ASP A 122 0.56 5.42 -4.43
CA ASP A 122 0.77 4.08 -5.00
C ASP A 122 -0.57 3.33 -5.17
N VAL A 123 -1.46 3.47 -4.17
CA VAL A 123 -2.74 2.74 -4.13
C VAL A 123 -3.87 3.66 -3.70
N ILE A 124 -5.03 3.55 -4.34
CA ILE A 124 -6.29 4.08 -3.82
C ILE A 124 -7.10 2.94 -3.23
N TYR A 125 -7.56 3.08 -1.98
CA TYR A 125 -8.60 2.24 -1.42
C TYR A 125 -9.95 2.96 -1.50
N GLU A 126 -10.95 2.26 -2.03
CA GLU A 126 -12.35 2.68 -2.08
C GLU A 126 -13.17 1.86 -1.08
N PHE A 127 -13.96 2.53 -0.24
CA PHE A 127 -14.79 1.89 0.78
C PHE A 127 -16.27 2.02 0.42
N MET A 128 -16.93 0.89 0.18
CA MET A 128 -18.38 0.84 -0.07
C MET A 128 -19.16 0.98 1.24
N GLY A 129 -20.25 1.76 1.22
CA GLY A 129 -21.24 1.79 2.30
C GLY A 129 -21.86 0.40 2.56
N ASP A 130 -22.24 0.13 3.80
CA ASP A 130 -22.71 -1.20 4.25
C ASP A 130 -24.04 -1.65 3.60
N ASN A 131 -24.83 -0.75 3.00
CA ASN A 131 -26.19 -1.03 2.51
C ASN A 131 -26.58 -0.28 1.22
N GLU A 132 -25.62 0.20 0.42
CA GLU A 132 -25.92 1.13 -0.67
C GLU A 132 -25.57 0.56 -2.05
N VAL A 133 -26.38 0.92 -3.05
CA VAL A 133 -26.00 0.76 -4.46
C VAL A 133 -24.75 1.60 -4.66
N ALA A 134 -23.71 1.02 -5.27
CA ALA A 134 -22.49 1.73 -5.59
C ALA A 134 -22.80 2.95 -6.48
N ASN A 135 -22.82 4.13 -5.87
CA ASN A 135 -22.82 5.42 -6.53
C ASN A 135 -21.65 6.25 -5.98
N GLU A 136 -21.25 7.29 -6.71
CA GLU A 136 -20.07 8.08 -6.40
C GLU A 136 -20.15 8.76 -5.02
N ASP A 137 -21.34 9.20 -4.63
CA ASP A 137 -21.58 9.94 -3.38
C ASP A 137 -21.39 9.10 -2.11
N ASN A 138 -21.37 7.77 -2.23
CA ASN A 138 -21.28 6.83 -1.09
C ASN A 138 -19.95 6.06 -1.03
N ILE A 139 -18.98 6.45 -1.89
CA ILE A 139 -17.66 5.84 -1.94
C ILE A 139 -16.64 6.79 -1.32
N ASP A 140 -16.18 6.47 -0.12
CA ASP A 140 -15.06 7.19 0.49
C ASP A 140 -13.76 6.63 -0.06
N ARG A 141 -12.75 7.49 -0.16
CA ARG A 141 -11.47 7.11 -0.74
C ARG A 141 -10.30 7.58 0.11
N ILE A 142 -9.34 6.69 0.30
CA ILE A 142 -8.06 7.03 0.89
C ILE A 142 -6.94 6.77 -0.11
N ALA A 143 -6.02 7.72 -0.21
CA ALA A 143 -4.83 7.61 -1.05
C ALA A 143 -3.66 7.16 -0.20
N LEU A 144 -3.05 6.05 -0.59
CA LEU A 144 -1.92 5.46 0.11
C LEU A 144 -0.63 5.74 -0.66
N GLY A 145 0.32 6.34 0.04
CA GLY A 145 1.74 6.15 -0.22
C GLY A 145 2.21 4.87 0.50
N ILE A 146 2.97 4.01 -0.16
CA ILE A 146 3.48 2.77 0.42
C ILE A 146 4.99 2.88 0.60
N ASP A 147 5.49 2.38 1.73
CA ASP A 147 6.90 2.45 2.07
C ASP A 147 7.37 1.18 2.78
N ALA A 148 8.51 0.63 2.36
CA ALA A 148 9.22 -0.41 3.10
C ALA A 148 10.56 0.16 3.57
N SER A 149 10.70 0.35 4.89
CA SER A 149 11.86 1.06 5.45
C SER A 149 12.86 0.10 6.10
N ARG A 150 14.16 0.41 5.94
CA ARG A 150 15.21 -0.02 6.87
C ARG A 150 15.44 1.07 7.91
N ASN A 151 16.20 0.77 8.97
CA ASN A 151 16.60 1.76 9.98
C ASN A 151 17.30 3.01 9.38
N SER A 152 17.96 2.88 8.23
CA SER A 152 18.59 3.99 7.50
C SER A 152 17.61 4.88 6.73
N ASP A 153 16.41 4.38 6.44
CA ASP A 153 15.49 4.99 5.47
C ASP A 153 14.41 5.85 6.16
N VAL A 154 14.48 5.96 7.50
CA VAL A 154 13.61 6.82 8.33
C VAL A 154 13.53 8.25 7.79
N TYR A 155 14.64 8.78 7.28
CA TYR A 155 14.68 10.13 6.70
C TYR A 155 13.87 10.26 5.40
N ALA A 156 13.82 9.21 4.57
CA ALA A 156 13.00 9.18 3.37
C ALA A 156 11.50 9.15 3.72
N LEU A 157 11.13 8.35 4.73
CA LEU A 157 9.79 8.30 5.27
C LEU A 157 9.35 9.66 5.86
N GLU A 158 10.22 10.31 6.64
CA GLU A 158 10.00 11.67 7.16
C GLU A 158 9.71 12.68 6.05
N LYS A 159 10.50 12.68 4.97
CA LYS A 159 10.27 13.54 3.81
C LYS A 159 8.93 13.28 3.12
N LYS A 160 8.54 12.01 2.97
CA LYS A 160 7.24 11.65 2.38
C LYS A 160 6.09 12.16 3.27
N LEU A 161 6.18 11.99 4.59
CA LEU A 161 5.21 12.52 5.55
C LEU A 161 5.11 14.04 5.48
N GLU A 162 6.25 14.75 5.48
CA GLU A 162 6.28 16.20 5.33
C GLU A 162 5.64 16.67 4.00
N LYS A 163 5.85 15.94 2.90
CA LYS A 163 5.20 16.24 1.61
C LYS A 163 3.68 16.15 1.75
N ASN A 164 3.16 15.11 2.40
CA ASN A 164 1.72 14.94 2.61
C ASN A 164 1.14 16.00 3.57
N VAL A 165 1.83 16.30 4.67
CA VAL A 165 1.45 17.40 5.58
C VAL A 165 1.40 18.73 4.84
N LYS A 166 2.37 19.03 3.98
CA LYS A 166 2.35 20.24 3.15
C LYS A 166 1.14 20.27 2.22
N LYS A 167 0.69 19.15 1.67
CA LYS A 167 -0.54 19.11 0.85
C LYS A 167 -1.77 19.47 1.69
N ILE A 168 -1.91 18.86 2.88
CA ILE A 168 -3.02 19.15 3.83
C ILE A 168 -2.98 20.60 4.33
N MET A 169 -1.80 21.15 4.56
CA MET A 169 -1.64 22.52 5.07
C MET A 169 -1.83 23.60 4.00
N ASN A 170 -1.90 23.27 2.72
CA ASN A 170 -2.04 24.24 1.63
C ASN A 170 -3.37 24.10 0.85
N LEU A 171 -4.39 23.49 1.45
CA LEU A 171 -5.71 23.31 0.83
C LEU A 171 -6.39 24.63 0.43
N ASP A 172 -6.09 25.72 1.11
CA ASP A 172 -6.56 27.08 0.84
C ASP A 172 -6.00 27.66 -0.47
N LYS A 173 -4.88 27.13 -0.98
CA LYS A 173 -4.20 27.62 -2.18
C LYS A 173 -4.69 26.98 -3.49
N GLN A 174 -5.91 26.40 -3.48
CA GLN A 174 -6.55 25.74 -4.62
C GLN A 174 -5.77 24.56 -5.25
N LYS A 175 -4.66 24.11 -4.65
CA LYS A 175 -3.94 22.92 -5.10
C LYS A 175 -4.29 21.74 -4.20
N LEU A 176 -5.44 21.14 -4.49
CA LEU A 176 -5.92 19.97 -3.77
C LEU A 176 -5.04 18.75 -4.09
N PRO A 177 -4.85 17.84 -3.13
CA PRO A 177 -4.36 16.50 -3.43
C PRO A 177 -5.22 15.85 -4.52
N GLU A 178 -4.58 15.21 -5.50
CA GLU A 178 -5.26 14.61 -6.65
C GLU A 178 -4.60 13.33 -7.12
N VAL A 179 -5.40 12.49 -7.80
CA VAL A 179 -4.94 11.42 -8.70
C VAL A 179 -5.56 11.71 -10.07
N LYS A 180 -4.72 11.89 -11.08
CA LYS A 180 -5.17 12.35 -12.40
C LYS A 180 -5.75 11.22 -13.24
N TYR A 181 -5.14 10.04 -13.22
CA TYR A 181 -5.53 8.88 -14.00
C TYR A 181 -6.17 7.83 -13.09
N PHE A 182 -7.46 8.03 -12.78
CA PHE A 182 -8.19 7.14 -11.90
C PHE A 182 -9.35 6.43 -12.62
N GLN A 183 -9.49 5.14 -12.32
CA GLN A 183 -10.64 4.32 -12.67
C GLN A 183 -11.13 3.65 -11.40
N SER A 184 -12.40 3.83 -11.05
CA SER A 184 -12.94 3.20 -9.84
C SER A 184 -13.07 1.68 -10.01
N ALA A 185 -12.69 0.94 -8.97
CA ALA A 185 -12.88 -0.51 -8.85
C ALA A 185 -14.30 -0.87 -8.41
N ILE A 186 -15.01 0.07 -7.77
CA ILE A 186 -16.38 -0.12 -7.29
C ILE A 186 -17.39 0.40 -8.31
N ASN A 187 -17.26 1.66 -8.73
CA ASN A 187 -18.12 2.30 -9.72
C ASN A 187 -17.46 2.28 -11.11
N LYS A 188 -17.72 1.25 -11.91
CA LYS A 188 -17.04 1.06 -13.21
C LYS A 188 -17.26 2.21 -14.21
N ASP A 189 -18.29 3.01 -14.02
CA ASP A 189 -18.59 4.16 -14.89
C ASP A 189 -17.78 5.41 -14.49
N PHE A 190 -17.20 5.43 -13.29
CA PHE A 190 -16.38 6.56 -12.85
C PHE A 190 -14.93 6.41 -13.28
N ARG A 191 -14.52 7.36 -14.13
CA ARG A 191 -13.18 7.47 -14.66
C ARG A 191 -12.77 8.93 -14.83
N GLY A 192 -11.51 9.23 -14.54
CA GLY A 192 -10.92 10.54 -14.77
C GLY A 192 -10.11 11.00 -13.56
N LYS A 193 -10.19 12.29 -13.27
CA LYS A 193 -9.43 12.92 -12.18
C LYS A 193 -10.19 12.81 -10.86
N LEU A 194 -9.53 12.30 -9.82
CA LEU A 194 -9.95 12.41 -8.44
C LEU A 194 -9.33 13.63 -7.77
N THR A 195 -10.15 14.45 -7.12
CA THR A 195 -9.72 15.54 -6.25
C THR A 195 -10.12 15.23 -4.80
N THR A 196 -9.51 15.93 -3.84
CA THR A 196 -9.87 15.80 -2.41
C THR A 196 -9.50 14.44 -1.82
N ILE A 197 -8.49 13.78 -2.39
CA ILE A 197 -7.97 12.54 -1.80
C ILE A 197 -7.23 12.85 -0.50
N ILE A 198 -7.30 11.94 0.48
CA ILE A 198 -6.55 12.07 1.73
C ILE A 198 -5.28 11.22 1.62
N PRO A 199 -4.08 11.82 1.46
CA PRO A 199 -2.84 11.07 1.33
C PRO A 199 -2.33 10.63 2.70
N VAL A 200 -2.15 9.33 2.89
CA VAL A 200 -1.51 8.75 4.08
C VAL A 200 -0.39 7.81 3.65
N ILE A 201 0.58 7.57 4.52
CA ILE A 201 1.65 6.60 4.26
C ILE A 201 1.44 5.37 5.11
N ILE A 202 1.51 4.19 4.50
CA ILE A 202 1.54 2.92 5.23
C ILE A 202 2.76 2.12 4.83
N GLY A 203 3.21 1.26 5.74
CA GLY A 203 4.42 0.51 5.50
C GLY A 203 4.75 -0.47 6.61
N LEU A 204 5.83 -1.21 6.40
CA LEU A 204 6.41 -2.14 7.36
C LEU A 204 7.93 -2.01 7.32
N ASP A 205 8.59 -2.35 8.42
CA ASP A 205 10.03 -2.57 8.37
C ASP A 205 10.39 -3.81 7.54
N SER A 206 11.65 -3.90 7.13
CA SER A 206 12.11 -4.96 6.23
C SER A 206 11.88 -6.37 6.76
N ASP A 207 11.96 -6.60 8.08
CA ASP A 207 11.80 -7.94 8.65
C ASP A 207 10.33 -8.37 8.57
N HIS A 208 9.42 -7.47 8.92
CA HIS A 208 7.98 -7.67 8.79
C HIS A 208 7.52 -7.78 7.32
N VAL A 209 8.13 -7.04 6.39
CA VAL A 209 7.87 -7.21 4.95
C VAL A 209 8.26 -8.62 4.51
N ASN A 210 9.43 -9.12 4.92
CA ASN A 210 9.92 -10.43 4.51
C ASN A 210 9.04 -11.57 5.03
N GLU A 211 8.56 -11.48 6.28
CA GLU A 211 7.61 -12.44 6.86
C GLU A 211 6.31 -12.48 6.06
N LEU A 212 5.71 -11.31 5.82
CA LEU A 212 4.48 -11.20 5.05
C LEU A 212 4.66 -11.71 3.61
N MET A 213 5.79 -11.37 2.99
CA MET A 213 6.16 -11.80 1.65
C MET A 213 6.22 -13.31 1.53
N GLN A 214 6.78 -13.99 2.53
CA GLN A 214 6.84 -15.46 2.54
C GLN A 214 5.43 -16.07 2.52
N LEU A 215 4.53 -15.60 3.37
CA LEU A 215 3.16 -16.12 3.42
C LEU A 215 2.41 -15.86 2.11
N CYS A 216 2.53 -14.66 1.57
CA CYS A 216 1.92 -14.24 0.32
C CYS A 216 2.47 -15.01 -0.90
N ALA A 217 3.77 -15.33 -0.93
CA ALA A 217 4.38 -16.13 -1.98
C ALA A 217 3.90 -17.59 -1.94
N VAL A 218 3.81 -18.19 -0.75
CA VAL A 218 3.25 -19.55 -0.58
C VAL A 218 1.78 -19.58 -1.03
N ALA A 219 1.00 -18.55 -0.70
CA ALA A 219 -0.41 -18.48 -1.08
C ALA A 219 -0.60 -18.42 -2.60
N ARG A 220 0.22 -17.63 -3.30
CA ARG A 220 0.23 -17.57 -4.77
C ARG A 220 0.65 -18.91 -5.36
N THR A 221 1.68 -19.54 -4.81
CA THR A 221 2.19 -20.84 -5.27
C THR A 221 1.14 -21.94 -5.13
N LEU A 222 0.43 -22.00 -4.00
CA LEU A 222 -0.67 -22.95 -3.80
C LEU A 222 -1.90 -22.62 -4.66
N SER A 223 -2.01 -21.40 -5.18
CA SER A 223 -3.08 -21.03 -6.12
C SER A 223 -2.78 -21.44 -7.56
N ASP A 224 -1.55 -21.88 -7.87
CA ASP A 224 -1.21 -22.44 -9.18
C ASP A 224 -1.84 -23.84 -9.33
N PRO A 225 -2.73 -24.05 -10.31
CA PRO A 225 -3.40 -25.34 -10.50
C PRO A 225 -2.43 -26.52 -10.67
N LYS A 226 -1.27 -26.31 -11.30
CA LYS A 226 -0.27 -27.38 -11.51
C LYS A 226 0.37 -27.78 -10.19
N VAL A 227 0.74 -26.81 -9.36
CA VAL A 227 1.31 -27.07 -8.03
C VAL A 227 0.28 -27.78 -7.17
N PHE A 228 -0.96 -27.29 -7.20
CA PHE A 228 -2.06 -27.85 -6.43
C PHE A 228 -2.32 -29.33 -6.77
N GLU A 229 -2.43 -29.67 -8.06
CA GLU A 229 -2.58 -31.05 -8.53
C GLU A 229 -1.37 -31.93 -8.19
N ASN A 230 -0.15 -31.40 -8.32
CA ASN A 230 1.06 -32.14 -7.94
C ASN A 230 1.07 -32.49 -6.44
N LEU A 231 0.62 -31.59 -5.58
CA LEU A 231 0.51 -31.86 -4.15
C LEU A 231 -0.54 -32.93 -3.85
N LYS A 232 -1.69 -32.92 -4.54
CA LYS A 232 -2.69 -34.00 -4.44
C LYS A 232 -2.12 -35.35 -4.85
N ASN A 233 -1.34 -35.39 -5.93
CA ASN A 233 -0.69 -36.63 -6.40
C ASN A 233 0.37 -37.18 -5.44
N LEU A 234 0.91 -36.34 -4.55
CA LEU A 234 1.84 -36.73 -3.49
C LEU A 234 1.15 -37.12 -2.18
N ASP A 235 -0.18 -37.32 -2.19
CA ASP A 235 -1.01 -37.60 -1.00
C ASP A 235 -0.85 -36.55 0.12
N LEU A 236 -0.60 -35.30 -0.29
CA LEU A 236 -0.66 -34.13 0.57
C LEU A 236 -2.06 -33.52 0.47
N ASP A 237 -2.49 -32.81 1.52
CA ASP A 237 -3.78 -32.11 1.57
C ASP A 237 -3.58 -30.60 1.30
N PRO A 238 -3.55 -30.17 0.02
CA PRO A 238 -3.36 -28.76 -0.32
C PRO A 238 -4.57 -27.89 0.06
N GLU A 239 -5.78 -28.46 0.17
CA GLU A 239 -7.00 -27.73 0.57
C GLU A 239 -6.91 -27.28 2.03
N LYS A 240 -6.51 -28.19 2.92
CA LYS A 240 -6.25 -27.85 4.33
C LYS A 240 -5.11 -26.86 4.47
N ARG A 241 -4.05 -26.98 3.67
CA ARG A 241 -2.94 -26.01 3.66
C ARG A 241 -3.39 -24.63 3.21
N GLN A 242 -4.17 -24.55 2.13
CA GLN A 242 -4.72 -23.29 1.62
C GLN A 242 -5.68 -22.65 2.63
N THR A 243 -6.51 -23.45 3.30
CA THR A 243 -7.43 -22.97 4.35
C THR A 243 -6.66 -22.37 5.52
N LYS A 244 -5.67 -23.10 6.07
CA LYS A 244 -4.83 -22.62 7.17
C LYS A 244 -4.07 -21.34 6.80
N LEU A 245 -3.52 -21.27 5.59
CA LEU A 245 -2.80 -20.09 5.11
C LEU A 245 -3.73 -18.88 4.92
N THR A 246 -4.94 -19.12 4.44
CA THR A 246 -5.97 -18.06 4.32
C THR A 246 -6.34 -17.52 5.69
N GLU A 247 -6.52 -18.38 6.69
CA GLU A 247 -6.76 -17.96 8.07
C GLU A 247 -5.59 -17.15 8.65
N GLN A 248 -4.34 -17.53 8.36
CA GLN A 248 -3.15 -16.78 8.77
C GLN A 248 -3.13 -15.39 8.14
N LEU A 249 -3.37 -15.27 6.84
CA LEU A 249 -3.37 -13.99 6.12
C LEU A 249 -4.53 -13.08 6.53
N LEU A 250 -5.71 -13.66 6.81
CA LEU A 250 -6.87 -12.91 7.34
C LEU A 250 -6.62 -12.36 8.75
N LYS A 251 -5.75 -13.00 9.54
CA LYS A 251 -5.42 -12.62 10.92
C LYS A 251 -3.99 -12.09 11.06
N HIS A 252 -3.34 -11.73 9.96
CA HIS A 252 -1.95 -11.32 9.98
C HIS A 252 -1.76 -9.99 10.74
N PRO A 253 -0.76 -9.84 11.64
CA PRO A 253 -0.55 -8.61 12.41
C PRO A 253 -0.25 -7.36 11.58
N ALA A 254 0.29 -7.49 10.36
CA ALA A 254 0.55 -6.35 9.47
C ALA A 254 -0.70 -5.47 9.25
N GLN A 255 -1.89 -6.07 9.14
CA GLN A 255 -3.12 -5.29 8.97
C GLN A 255 -3.39 -4.37 10.17
N VAL A 256 -2.91 -4.77 11.36
CA VAL A 256 -2.98 -3.96 12.57
C VAL A 256 -2.05 -2.75 12.51
N VAL A 257 -0.84 -2.97 12.01
CA VAL A 257 0.11 -1.88 11.79
C VAL A 257 -0.45 -0.87 10.79
N PHE A 258 -0.97 -1.32 9.66
CA PHE A 258 -1.51 -0.43 8.62
C PHE A 258 -2.64 0.44 9.15
N TYR A 259 -3.64 -0.11 9.84
CA TYR A 259 -4.73 0.73 10.35
C TYR A 259 -4.25 1.73 11.39
N ARG A 260 -3.26 1.38 12.23
CA ARG A 260 -2.70 2.32 13.22
C ARG A 260 -2.03 3.48 12.51
N GLN A 261 -1.21 3.21 11.50
CA GLN A 261 -0.55 4.24 10.70
C GLN A 261 -1.58 5.17 10.04
N VAL A 262 -2.66 4.62 9.46
CA VAL A 262 -3.76 5.41 8.88
C VAL A 262 -4.43 6.28 9.95
N VAL A 263 -4.91 5.69 11.05
CA VAL A 263 -5.63 6.40 12.11
C VAL A 263 -4.78 7.52 12.72
N THR A 264 -3.50 7.26 12.98
CA THR A 264 -2.60 8.25 13.58
C THR A 264 -2.41 9.46 12.65
N GLN A 265 -2.19 9.24 11.36
CA GLN A 265 -2.06 10.33 10.38
C GLN A 265 -3.37 11.11 10.18
N LEU A 266 -4.51 10.43 10.08
CA LEU A 266 -5.82 11.08 9.92
C LEU A 266 -6.15 11.97 11.14
N ASN A 267 -5.90 11.49 12.36
CA ASN A 267 -6.05 12.29 13.57
C ASN A 267 -5.12 13.50 13.59
N TYR A 268 -3.88 13.32 13.13
CA TYR A 268 -2.93 14.42 13.01
C TYR A 268 -3.40 15.48 12.00
N TYR A 269 -3.93 15.07 10.85
CA TYR A 269 -4.52 16.00 9.88
C TYR A 269 -5.72 16.76 10.46
N LEU A 270 -6.59 16.11 11.24
CA LEU A 270 -7.67 16.82 11.95
C LEU A 270 -7.13 17.88 12.92
N LYS A 271 -6.05 17.58 13.66
CA LYS A 271 -5.38 18.57 14.52
C LYS A 271 -4.89 19.77 13.69
N LEU A 272 -4.23 19.51 12.57
CA LEU A 272 -3.70 20.55 11.67
C LEU A 272 -4.79 21.43 11.04
N LEU A 273 -5.94 20.83 10.71
CA LEU A 273 -7.06 21.54 10.09
C LEU A 273 -8.01 22.19 11.09
N LYS A 274 -7.81 22.03 12.40
CA LYS A 274 -8.77 22.43 13.45
C LYS A 274 -9.19 23.90 13.35
N ASP A 275 -8.25 24.80 13.11
CA ASP A 275 -8.47 26.25 13.12
C ASP A 275 -8.62 26.85 11.71
N LYS A 276 -8.66 26.01 10.67
CA LYS A 276 -8.79 26.46 9.27
C LYS A 276 -10.25 26.53 8.83
N ASN A 277 -10.76 27.71 8.54
CA ASN A 277 -12.17 27.93 8.21
C ASN A 277 -12.46 28.08 6.72
N ASP A 278 -11.53 27.71 5.84
CA ASP A 278 -11.78 27.73 4.39
C ASP A 278 -12.60 26.50 3.95
N PRO A 279 -13.41 26.62 2.87
CA PRO A 279 -14.28 25.54 2.41
C PRO A 279 -13.55 24.23 2.07
N ASN A 280 -12.31 24.31 1.55
CA ASN A 280 -11.55 23.12 1.21
C ASN A 280 -11.08 22.37 2.46
N SER A 281 -10.63 23.08 3.49
CA SER A 281 -10.29 22.49 4.78
C SER A 281 -11.51 21.87 5.47
N GLU A 282 -12.70 22.49 5.38
CA GLU A 282 -13.94 21.91 5.88
C GLU A 282 -14.32 20.61 5.16
N LEU A 283 -14.27 20.62 3.82
CA LEU A 283 -14.49 19.43 3.00
C LEU A 283 -13.54 18.30 3.39
N HIS A 284 -12.25 18.58 3.54
CA HIS A 284 -11.26 17.57 3.93
C HIS A 284 -11.46 17.06 5.36
N ARG A 285 -11.88 17.90 6.33
CA ARG A 285 -12.22 17.41 7.67
C ARG A 285 -13.39 16.44 7.63
N ASN A 286 -14.41 16.72 6.82
CA ASN A 286 -15.56 15.83 6.67
C ASN A 286 -15.15 14.48 6.08
N GLU A 287 -14.34 14.50 5.02
CA GLU A 287 -13.80 13.28 4.39
C GLU A 287 -12.93 12.47 5.37
N ILE A 288 -12.02 13.14 6.09
CA ILE A 288 -11.17 12.50 7.10
C ILE A 288 -12.02 11.84 8.20
N ASN A 289 -13.06 12.52 8.70
CA ASN A 289 -13.95 11.95 9.71
C ASN A 289 -14.72 10.74 9.17
N SER A 290 -15.18 10.79 7.91
CA SER A 290 -15.88 9.66 7.28
C SER A 290 -14.98 8.43 7.17
N ILE A 291 -13.74 8.62 6.68
CA ILE A 291 -12.73 7.56 6.59
C ILE A 291 -12.38 7.02 7.98
N LEU A 292 -12.19 7.89 8.99
CA LEU A 292 -11.91 7.47 10.36
C LEU A 292 -13.01 6.56 10.92
N ASN A 293 -14.28 6.90 10.68
CA ASN A 293 -15.40 6.06 11.12
C ASN A 293 -15.34 4.66 10.47
N LYS A 294 -15.01 4.58 9.18
CA LYS A 294 -14.87 3.30 8.47
C LYS A 294 -13.68 2.49 8.99
N VAL A 295 -12.51 3.12 9.16
CA VAL A 295 -11.31 2.47 9.69
C VAL A 295 -11.49 2.02 11.15
N GLN A 296 -12.23 2.77 11.97
CA GLN A 296 -12.56 2.38 13.34
C GLN A 296 -13.45 1.13 13.38
N LYS A 297 -14.48 1.03 12.52
CA LYS A 297 -15.29 -0.19 12.39
C LYS A 297 -14.41 -1.39 12.04
N ILE A 298 -13.52 -1.25 11.06
CA ILE A 298 -12.57 -2.31 10.68
C ILE A 298 -11.68 -2.69 11.87
N LYS A 299 -11.15 -1.71 12.60
CA LYS A 299 -10.35 -1.97 13.80
C LYS A 299 -11.11 -2.83 14.83
N GLU A 300 -12.39 -2.55 15.06
CA GLU A 300 -13.22 -3.34 15.98
C GLU A 300 -13.46 -4.77 15.48
N GLU A 301 -13.64 -4.97 14.17
CA GLU A 301 -13.71 -6.32 13.56
C GLU A 301 -12.40 -7.10 13.73
N LYS A 302 -11.28 -6.39 13.83
CA LYS A 302 -9.92 -6.94 13.91
C LYS A 302 -9.34 -6.94 15.33
N LYS A 303 -10.14 -6.63 16.36
CA LYS A 303 -9.68 -6.45 17.74
C LYS A 303 -8.98 -7.65 18.37
N ASP A 304 -9.28 -8.87 17.90
CA ASP A 304 -8.71 -10.11 18.43
C ASP A 304 -7.35 -10.46 17.79
N ILE A 305 -6.87 -9.66 16.83
CA ILE A 305 -5.56 -9.86 16.20
C ILE A 305 -4.49 -9.18 17.07
N SER A 306 -3.56 -9.98 17.59
CA SER A 306 -2.46 -9.47 18.39
C SER A 306 -1.40 -8.78 17.53
N ILE A 307 -0.96 -7.60 17.96
CA ILE A 307 0.16 -6.85 17.38
C ILE A 307 1.50 -7.16 18.05
N THR A 308 1.57 -8.02 19.07
CA THR A 308 2.76 -8.09 19.96
C THR A 308 4.08 -8.23 19.19
N ASN A 309 4.13 -9.07 18.16
CA ASN A 309 5.34 -9.30 17.35
C ASN A 309 5.68 -8.15 16.39
N TYR A 310 4.73 -7.22 16.15
CA TYR A 310 4.85 -6.08 15.24
C TYR A 310 4.83 -4.74 15.99
N SER A 311 4.81 -4.78 17.32
CA SER A 311 4.68 -3.60 18.19
C SER A 311 5.87 -2.64 18.11
N ASN A 312 7.03 -3.15 17.68
CA ASN A 312 8.29 -2.45 17.48
C ASN A 312 8.58 -2.16 16.00
N ASP A 313 7.56 -2.25 15.13
CA ASP A 313 7.69 -1.94 13.71
C ASP A 313 8.20 -0.50 13.51
N LYS A 314 9.30 -0.35 12.79
CA LYS A 314 10.02 0.93 12.70
C LYS A 314 9.30 1.98 11.86
N VAL A 315 8.48 1.56 10.90
CA VAL A 315 7.64 2.48 10.12
C VAL A 315 6.52 3.00 11.01
N LEU A 316 5.86 2.13 11.77
CA LEU A 316 4.85 2.52 12.76
C LEU A 316 5.41 3.48 13.82
N GLU A 317 6.53 3.12 14.47
CA GLU A 317 7.19 3.97 15.48
C GLU A 317 7.52 5.35 14.91
N THR A 318 8.03 5.41 13.67
CA THR A 318 8.38 6.67 13.00
C THR A 318 7.15 7.53 12.74
N ILE A 319 6.10 6.94 12.16
CA ILE A 319 4.85 7.65 11.90
C ILE A 319 4.27 8.18 13.21
N GLU A 320 4.16 7.35 14.25
CA GLU A 320 3.63 7.75 15.56
C GLU A 320 4.44 8.88 16.19
N ARG A 321 5.78 8.81 16.14
CA ARG A 321 6.66 9.88 16.65
C ARG A 321 6.43 11.23 15.97
N ILE A 322 6.18 11.24 14.66
CA ILE A 322 6.05 12.48 13.88
C ILE A 322 4.64 13.09 14.03
N THR A 323 3.63 12.25 14.27
CA THR A 323 2.21 12.63 14.18
C THR A 323 1.47 12.72 15.52
N THR A 324 2.12 12.36 16.63
CA THR A 324 1.56 12.46 17.99
C THR A 324 1.79 13.84 18.59
#